data_AF-M0GR28-F1
#
_entry.id   AF-M0GR28-F1
#
_cell.length_a   1.000
_cell.length_b   1.000
_cell.length_c   1.000
_cell.angle_alpha   90.00
_cell.angle_beta   90.00
_cell.angle_gamma   90.00
#
_symmetry.space_group_name_H-M   'P 1'
#
loop_
_entity.id
_entity.type
_entity.pdbx_description
1 polymer ?
#
loop_
_entity_poly.entity_id
_entity_poly.type
_entity_poly.pdbx_seq_one_letter_code
_entity_poly.pdbx_strand_id
1 'polypeptide(L)'
;MNGSRRDFLAATGATLLGGLAGCASAPTDDGAGGTTDSDATPDETDGATATANGGSDGSLAGLEVAYETLATGFASPVDVAIPEAFGGSRRFVVDQPGRIWLHDDSGLQSEPYLDITDRIVDLNGYDERGFLGVAFHPEFADNGRLYLRYLSLIHIS
;
A
#
# COMPACT_ATOMS: atom_id res chain seq x y z
N MET A 1 34.70 -11.31 38.19
CA MET A 1 33.36 -11.47 38.76
C MET A 1 32.33 -11.40 37.64
N ASN A 2 31.48 -12.43 37.60
CA ASN A 2 30.30 -12.69 36.76
C ASN A 2 29.46 -11.44 36.43
N GLY A 3 28.64 -11.37 35.38
CA GLY A 3 28.15 -12.40 34.48
C GLY A 3 27.09 -11.82 33.54
N SER A 4 26.89 -12.54 32.44
CA SER A 4 25.90 -12.33 31.37
C SER A 4 24.46 -12.27 31.90
N ARG A 5 23.65 -11.31 31.43
CA ARG A 5 22.20 -11.25 31.63
C ARG A 5 21.51 -11.49 30.30
N ARG A 6 21.17 -12.74 30.03
CA ARG A 6 20.28 -13.15 28.94
C ARG A 6 19.29 -14.15 29.52
N ASP A 7 18.19 -13.65 30.04
CA ASP A 7 16.98 -14.42 30.33
C ASP A 7 15.95 -14.05 29.26
N PHE A 8 15.67 -14.95 28.31
CA PHE A 8 14.64 -16.00 28.35
C PHE A 8 13.22 -15.44 28.23
N LEU A 9 12.65 -15.57 27.02
CA LEU A 9 11.22 -15.85 26.80
C LEU A 9 11.07 -16.50 25.42
N ALA A 10 11.23 -17.83 25.40
CA ALA A 10 10.72 -18.67 24.34
C ALA A 10 9.23 -18.93 24.61
N ALA A 11 8.36 -18.32 23.82
CA ALA A 11 6.93 -18.61 23.83
C ALA A 11 6.62 -19.68 22.78
N THR A 12 6.10 -20.80 23.28
CA THR A 12 5.70 -22.01 22.57
C THR A 12 4.55 -21.75 21.59
N GLY A 13 4.63 -22.38 20.43
CA GLY A 13 3.67 -22.25 19.33
C GLY A 13 2.29 -22.87 19.61
N ALA A 14 1.27 -22.28 18.99
CA ALA A 14 -0.08 -22.80 18.91
C ALA A 14 -0.36 -23.22 17.46
N THR A 15 -0.48 -24.52 17.23
CA THR A 15 -1.08 -25.12 16.02
C THR A 15 -2.61 -25.10 16.14
N LEU A 16 -3.30 -24.49 15.19
CA LEU A 16 -4.73 -24.64 14.97
C LEU A 16 -4.96 -25.34 13.63
N LEU A 17 -5.45 -26.58 13.68
CA LEU A 17 -6.14 -27.23 12.57
C LEU A 17 -7.60 -26.80 12.57
N GLY A 18 -8.13 -26.42 11.40
CA GLY A 18 -9.55 -26.21 11.18
C GLY A 18 -9.87 -26.27 9.68
N GLY A 19 -10.49 -27.37 9.25
CA GLY A 19 -10.78 -27.65 7.85
C GLY A 19 -11.93 -26.82 7.27
N LEU A 20 -11.84 -26.51 5.98
CA LEU A 20 -12.95 -26.02 5.18
C LEU A 20 -13.63 -27.22 4.50
N ALA A 21 -14.81 -27.59 4.98
CA ALA A 21 -15.71 -28.50 4.29
C ALA A 21 -16.52 -27.73 3.24
N GLY A 22 -16.68 -28.34 2.05
CA GLY A 22 -17.34 -27.74 0.90
C GLY A 22 -18.86 -27.60 1.03
N CYS A 23 -19.43 -26.78 0.15
CA CYS A 23 -20.87 -26.76 -0.10
C CYS A 23 -21.13 -27.27 -1.52
N ALA A 24 -21.62 -28.50 -1.62
CA ALA A 24 -22.35 -28.99 -2.78
C ALA A 24 -23.78 -29.30 -2.32
N SER A 25 -24.75 -28.63 -2.92
CA SER A 25 -26.17 -28.91 -2.74
C SER A 25 -26.91 -28.66 -4.05
N ALA A 26 -27.15 -29.74 -4.79
CA ALA A 26 -28.41 -30.06 -5.46
C ALA A 26 -29.03 -31.25 -4.68
N PRO A 27 -30.32 -31.66 -4.81
CA PRO A 27 -31.37 -31.39 -5.82
C PRO A 27 -32.69 -30.91 -5.11
N THR A 28 -33.88 -30.70 -5.69
CA THR A 28 -34.79 -31.60 -6.43
C THR A 28 -35.95 -30.84 -7.08
N ASP A 29 -36.46 -31.48 -8.13
CA ASP A 29 -37.66 -31.31 -8.95
C ASP A 29 -39.00 -31.19 -8.19
N ASP A 30 -40.00 -30.56 -8.82
CA ASP A 30 -41.39 -31.05 -9.00
C ASP A 30 -42.38 -29.90 -9.38
N GLY A 31 -43.07 -30.05 -10.52
CA GLY A 31 -44.51 -29.73 -10.61
C GLY A 31 -45.00 -28.70 -11.66
N ALA A 32 -45.63 -29.23 -12.72
CA ALA A 32 -46.36 -28.59 -13.84
C ALA A 32 -47.55 -27.67 -13.44
N GLY A 33 -48.13 -26.80 -14.29
CA GLY A 33 -48.01 -26.45 -15.71
C GLY A 33 -49.08 -25.41 -16.12
N GLY A 34 -48.99 -24.81 -17.33
CA GLY A 34 -50.08 -23.98 -17.90
C GLY A 34 -49.73 -23.00 -19.05
N THR A 35 -49.74 -23.50 -20.29
CA THR A 35 -50.15 -22.91 -21.61
C THR A 35 -49.60 -21.58 -22.18
N THR A 36 -49.12 -21.68 -23.46
CA THR A 36 -49.16 -20.74 -24.63
C THR A 36 -48.46 -19.37 -24.51
N ASP A 37 -47.66 -18.81 -25.44
CA ASP A 37 -47.47 -18.94 -26.91
C ASP A 37 -46.15 -18.23 -27.34
N SER A 38 -45.75 -18.46 -28.60
CA SER A 38 -44.81 -17.66 -29.46
C SER A 38 -43.31 -17.95 -29.27
N ASP A 39 -42.66 -18.70 -30.17
CA ASP A 39 -42.25 -18.35 -31.55
C ASP A 39 -41.16 -17.27 -31.62
N ALA A 40 -39.94 -17.73 -31.89
CA ALA A 40 -38.91 -17.14 -32.75
C ALA A 40 -37.50 -17.52 -32.26
N THR A 41 -36.86 -18.45 -32.98
CA THR A 41 -35.40 -18.60 -33.01
C THR A 41 -34.80 -17.45 -33.84
N PRO A 42 -33.64 -16.92 -33.47
CA PRO A 42 -32.69 -16.50 -34.48
C PRO A 42 -31.46 -17.40 -34.46
N ASP A 43 -31.30 -18.08 -35.58
CA ASP A 43 -30.13 -18.76 -36.09
C ASP A 43 -28.97 -17.76 -36.30
N GLU A 44 -27.74 -18.24 -36.12
CA GLU A 44 -26.51 -17.47 -36.30
C GLU A 44 -26.22 -17.18 -37.79
N THR A 45 -25.44 -16.10 -38.00
CA THR A 45 -24.50 -15.84 -39.12
C THR A 45 -24.96 -14.84 -40.19
N ASP A 46 -24.39 -13.62 -40.23
CA ASP A 46 -23.18 -13.33 -41.03
C ASP A 46 -22.75 -11.85 -40.94
N GLY A 47 -21.44 -11.64 -40.76
CA GLY A 47 -20.70 -10.64 -41.53
C GLY A 47 -20.87 -9.16 -41.22
N ALA A 48 -20.42 -8.69 -40.05
CA ALA A 48 -19.99 -7.31 -39.89
C ALA A 48 -18.48 -7.25 -39.62
N THR A 49 -17.68 -7.20 -40.69
CA THR A 49 -16.26 -6.85 -40.59
C THR A 49 -16.15 -5.37 -40.21
N ALA A 50 -16.18 -5.07 -38.91
CA ALA A 50 -15.74 -3.79 -38.41
C ALA A 50 -14.23 -3.70 -38.66
N THR A 51 -13.83 -2.98 -39.71
CA THR A 51 -12.47 -2.45 -39.82
C THR A 51 -12.31 -1.45 -38.69
N ALA A 52 -11.86 -1.94 -37.54
CA ALA A 52 -11.31 -1.09 -36.50
C ALA A 52 -9.97 -0.58 -37.04
N ASN A 53 -10.03 0.56 -37.75
CA ASN A 53 -8.86 1.42 -37.88
C ASN A 53 -8.46 1.79 -36.45
N GLY A 54 -7.47 1.06 -35.92
CA GLY A 54 -6.95 1.21 -34.57
C GLY A 54 -6.25 2.54 -34.39
N GLY A 55 -7.05 3.61 -34.29
CA GLY A 55 -6.64 4.79 -33.55
C GLY A 55 -6.40 4.36 -32.11
N SER A 56 -5.24 4.71 -31.57
CA SER A 56 -4.87 4.47 -30.18
C SER A 56 -5.86 5.20 -29.26
N ASP A 57 -6.90 4.51 -28.78
CA ASP A 57 -7.96 5.10 -27.94
C ASP A 57 -7.56 5.30 -26.47
N GLY A 58 -6.29 5.07 -26.13
CA GLY A 58 -5.85 4.92 -24.74
C GLY A 58 -5.88 3.48 -24.24
N SER A 59 -6.17 2.50 -25.10
CA SER A 59 -6.03 1.08 -24.80
C SER A 59 -4.71 0.75 -24.10
N LEU A 60 -4.82 0.25 -22.86
CA LEU A 60 -3.72 -0.28 -22.06
C LEU A 60 -3.46 -1.76 -22.35
N ALA A 61 -4.05 -2.32 -23.41
CA ALA A 61 -3.85 -3.71 -23.80
C ALA A 61 -2.38 -3.93 -24.17
N GLY A 62 -1.62 -4.55 -23.26
CA GLY A 62 -0.18 -4.74 -23.36
C GLY A 62 0.67 -3.92 -22.38
N LEU A 63 0.07 -3.13 -21.48
CA LEU A 63 0.80 -2.48 -20.40
C LEU A 63 1.24 -3.53 -19.36
N GLU A 64 2.55 -3.75 -19.26
CA GLU A 64 3.17 -4.55 -18.21
C GLU A 64 3.85 -3.64 -17.19
N VAL A 65 3.63 -3.90 -15.90
CA VAL A 65 4.22 -3.15 -14.80
C VAL A 65 5.17 -4.07 -14.04
N ALA A 66 6.41 -3.61 -13.87
CA ALA A 66 7.41 -4.25 -13.02
C ALA A 66 7.71 -3.33 -11.82
N TYR A 67 8.12 -3.94 -10.71
CA TYR A 67 8.56 -3.24 -9.51
C TYR A 67 9.74 -3.97 -8.89
N GLU A 68 10.56 -3.23 -8.15
CA GLU A 68 11.65 -3.75 -7.35
C GLU A 68 11.49 -3.24 -5.92
N THR A 69 11.68 -4.12 -4.95
CA THR A 69 11.65 -3.74 -3.55
C THR A 69 12.98 -3.10 -3.16
N LEU A 70 12.96 -1.78 -2.92
CA LEU A 70 14.15 -1.04 -2.51
C LEU A 70 14.43 -1.13 -1.00
N ALA A 71 13.39 -1.17 -0.16
CA ALA A 71 13.50 -1.28 1.29
C ALA A 71 12.25 -1.88 1.94
N THR A 72 12.43 -2.41 3.15
CA THR A 72 11.37 -2.95 4.02
C THR A 72 11.60 -2.53 5.48
N GLY A 73 10.65 -2.84 6.37
CA GLY A 73 10.80 -2.58 7.81
C GLY A 73 10.19 -1.27 8.33
N PHE A 74 9.50 -0.51 7.47
CA PHE A 74 8.71 0.66 7.87
C PHE A 74 7.49 0.25 8.70
N ALA A 75 7.03 1.12 9.59
CA ALA A 75 5.84 0.86 10.39
C ALA A 75 4.55 1.10 9.60
N SER A 76 4.45 2.25 8.93
CA SER A 76 3.33 2.70 8.12
C SER A 76 3.79 3.86 7.21
N PRO A 77 4.45 3.58 6.08
CA PRO A 77 4.96 4.63 5.18
C PRO A 77 3.80 5.37 4.49
N VAL A 78 3.82 6.70 4.53
CA VAL A 78 2.72 7.57 4.05
C VAL A 78 3.12 8.54 2.94
N ASP A 79 4.41 8.80 2.76
CA ASP A 79 4.92 9.71 1.73
C ASP A 79 6.37 9.36 1.37
N VAL A 80 6.81 9.70 0.16
CA VAL A 80 8.19 9.56 -0.30
C VAL A 80 8.60 10.84 -1.03
N ALA A 81 9.63 11.51 -0.52
CA ALA A 81 10.20 12.69 -1.15
C ALA A 81 11.55 12.38 -1.80
N ILE A 82 11.74 12.89 -3.02
CA ILE A 82 12.99 12.77 -3.78
C ILE A 82 13.40 14.19 -4.21
N PRO A 83 14.07 14.95 -3.33
CA PRO A 83 14.38 16.34 -3.63
C PRO A 83 15.54 16.47 -4.63
N GLU A 84 15.36 17.38 -5.58
CA GLU A 84 16.33 17.69 -6.65
C GLU A 84 17.73 18.08 -6.11
N ALA A 85 17.79 18.62 -4.89
CA ALA A 85 19.03 19.00 -4.21
C ALA A 85 20.07 17.87 -4.09
N PHE A 86 19.66 16.60 -4.24
CA PHE A 86 20.56 15.44 -4.23
C PHE A 86 20.61 14.69 -5.57
N GLY A 87 20.10 15.27 -6.66
CA GLY A 87 20.11 14.65 -7.98
C GLY A 87 19.44 13.28 -8.04
N GLY A 88 18.40 13.06 -7.21
CA GLY A 88 17.65 11.81 -7.15
C GLY A 88 18.32 10.65 -6.40
N SER A 89 19.54 10.82 -5.90
CA SER A 89 20.29 9.78 -5.15
C SER A 89 19.71 9.51 -3.75
N ARG A 90 18.93 10.45 -3.20
CA ARG A 90 18.33 10.34 -1.86
C ARG A 90 16.81 10.30 -1.93
N ARG A 91 16.25 9.27 -1.31
CA ARG A 91 14.82 9.06 -1.14
C ARG A 91 14.50 9.14 0.36
N PHE A 92 13.54 9.99 0.71
CA PHE A 92 13.13 10.22 2.09
C PHE A 92 11.76 9.59 2.29
N VAL A 93 11.69 8.48 3.03
CA VAL A 93 10.45 7.77 3.32
C VAL A 93 9.87 8.31 4.61
N VAL A 94 8.67 8.89 4.53
CA VAL A 94 7.93 9.39 5.68
C VAL A 94 7.12 8.26 6.29
N ASP A 95 7.40 7.96 7.55
CA ASP A 95 6.75 6.91 8.33
C ASP A 95 5.78 7.56 9.34
N GLN A 96 4.52 7.14 9.31
CA GLN A 96 3.40 7.74 10.05
C GLN A 96 3.67 7.97 11.55
N PRO A 97 4.40 7.08 12.27
CA PRO A 97 4.73 7.31 13.68
C PRO A 97 5.59 8.55 13.97
N GLY A 98 6.11 9.24 12.94
CA GLY A 98 6.86 10.48 13.11
C GLY A 98 8.33 10.39 12.72
N ARG A 99 8.70 9.46 11.83
CA ARG A 99 10.09 9.31 11.37
C ARG A 99 10.20 9.59 9.88
N ILE A 100 11.31 10.21 9.48
CA ILE A 100 11.76 10.22 8.09
C ILE A 100 12.96 9.29 8.01
N TRP A 101 12.88 8.27 7.17
CA TRP A 101 13.99 7.38 6.86
C TRP A 101 14.69 7.83 5.58
N LEU A 102 16.02 7.73 5.55
CA LEU A 102 16.81 7.98 4.34
C LEU A 102 17.13 6.65 3.67
N HIS A 103 16.81 6.55 2.39
CA HIS A 103 17.35 5.54 1.49
C HIS A 103 18.24 6.23 0.46
N ASP A 104 19.49 5.78 0.33
CA ASP A 104 20.43 6.25 -0.69
C ASP A 104 21.07 5.05 -1.43
N ASP A 105 22.18 5.28 -2.13
CA ASP A 105 22.88 4.26 -2.91
C ASP A 105 23.49 3.14 -2.06
N SER A 106 23.65 3.35 -0.74
CA SER A 106 24.07 2.32 0.22
C SER A 106 22.90 1.53 0.82
N GLY A 107 21.66 1.88 0.46
CA GLY A 107 20.43 1.27 0.96
C GLY A 107 19.70 2.13 1.98
N LEU A 108 18.86 1.47 2.80
CA LEU A 108 18.15 2.11 3.91
C LEU A 108 19.10 2.37 5.08
N GLN A 109 19.18 3.62 5.54
CA GLN A 109 20.00 4.01 6.68
C GLN A 109 19.42 3.49 8.00
N SER A 110 20.30 3.09 8.93
CA SER A 110 19.91 2.52 10.22
C SER A 110 19.34 3.55 11.20
N GLU A 111 19.70 4.82 11.03
CA GLU A 111 19.18 5.93 11.82
C GLU A 111 18.20 6.76 10.98
N PRO A 112 17.08 7.22 11.57
CA PRO A 112 16.17 8.11 10.86
C PRO A 112 16.87 9.45 10.56
N TYR A 113 16.59 10.02 9.40
CA TYR A 113 17.03 11.36 9.04
C TYR A 113 16.40 12.43 9.94
N LEU A 114 15.15 12.21 10.34
CA LEU A 114 14.42 13.08 11.26
C LEU A 114 13.48 12.23 12.13
N ASP A 115 13.43 12.52 13.42
CA ASP A 115 12.48 11.92 14.36
C ASP A 115 11.71 13.06 15.07
N ILE A 116 10.39 13.06 14.90
CA ILE A 116 9.45 13.98 15.55
C ILE A 116 8.39 13.21 16.36
N THR A 117 8.67 11.95 16.72
CA THR A 117 7.73 11.08 17.44
C THR A 117 7.20 11.73 18.73
N ASP A 118 8.00 12.58 19.38
CA ASP A 118 7.64 13.35 20.57
C ASP A 118 6.58 14.44 20.33
N ARG A 119 6.32 14.80 19.07
CA ARG A 119 5.35 15.84 18.66
C ARG A 119 4.07 15.27 18.07
N ILE A 120 4.05 13.96 17.81
CA ILE A 120 2.94 13.25 17.20
C ILE A 120 1.95 12.80 18.29
N VAL A 121 0.66 12.79 17.97
CA VAL A 121 -0.38 12.19 18.83
C VAL A 121 -0.21 10.67 18.91
N ASP A 122 -0.63 10.06 20.02
CA ASP A 122 -0.65 8.60 20.12
C ASP A 122 -1.55 7.98 19.02
N LEU A 123 -0.95 7.08 18.24
CA LEU A 123 -1.59 6.39 17.13
C LEU A 123 -2.19 5.07 17.62
N ASN A 124 -3.45 4.78 17.24
CA ASN A 124 -4.14 3.55 17.59
C ASN A 124 -4.90 3.00 16.38
N GLY A 125 -4.59 1.78 15.95
CA GLY A 125 -5.30 1.12 14.84
C GLY A 125 -5.15 1.87 13.51
N TYR A 126 -6.24 1.94 12.74
CA TYR A 126 -6.30 2.72 11.49
C TYR A 126 -6.60 4.17 11.82
N ASP A 127 -5.54 4.94 11.99
CA ASP A 127 -5.60 6.35 12.36
C ASP A 127 -5.11 7.21 11.19
N GLU A 128 -5.83 8.29 10.85
CA GLU A 128 -5.35 9.28 9.87
C GLU A 128 -4.55 10.40 10.56
N ARG A 129 -4.39 10.32 11.88
CA ARG A 129 -3.51 11.21 12.63
C ARG A 129 -2.05 10.78 12.47
N GLY A 130 -1.14 11.62 12.97
CA GLY A 130 0.29 11.37 12.91
C GLY A 130 1.00 12.24 11.88
N PHE A 131 2.11 11.71 11.37
CA PHE A 131 2.88 12.36 10.33
C PHE A 131 2.27 12.04 8.96
N LEU A 132 2.06 13.06 8.12
CA LEU A 132 1.26 12.98 6.89
C LEU A 132 2.01 13.35 5.62
N GLY A 133 3.27 13.78 5.72
CA GLY A 133 4.10 14.07 4.55
C GLY A 133 5.06 15.23 4.73
N VAL A 134 5.94 15.36 3.75
CA VAL A 134 7.05 16.32 3.74
C VAL A 134 7.17 17.02 2.40
N ALA A 135 7.62 18.27 2.41
CA ALA A 135 7.99 19.00 1.20
C ALA A 135 9.36 19.66 1.41
N PHE A 136 10.31 19.35 0.54
CA PHE A 136 11.57 20.07 0.49
C PHE A 136 11.36 21.39 -0.24
N HIS A 137 11.97 22.46 0.26
CA HIS A 137 12.00 23.72 -0.47
C HIS A 137 12.76 23.53 -1.80
N PRO A 138 12.36 24.18 -2.92
CA PRO A 138 13.08 24.06 -4.19
C PRO A 138 14.59 24.36 -4.06
N GLU A 139 14.94 25.48 -3.43
CA GLU A 139 16.32 25.85 -3.06
C GLU A 139 16.85 25.16 -1.79
N PHE A 140 16.49 23.89 -1.52
CA PHE A 140 16.91 23.19 -0.30
C PHE A 140 18.43 23.11 -0.16
N ALA A 141 19.16 22.96 -1.26
CA ALA A 141 20.62 22.94 -1.27
C ALA A 141 21.24 24.20 -0.65
N ASP A 142 20.58 25.35 -0.82
CA ASP A 142 21.08 26.64 -0.35
C ASP A 142 20.57 27.01 1.04
N ASN A 143 19.35 26.61 1.39
CA ASN A 143 18.67 27.09 2.60
C ASN A 143 18.30 26.03 3.64
N GLY A 144 18.41 24.74 3.30
CA GLY A 144 18.13 23.62 4.19
C GLY A 144 16.68 23.54 4.70
N ARG A 145 15.70 24.21 4.06
CA ARG A 145 14.31 24.25 4.54
C ARG A 145 13.49 23.08 4.01
N LEU A 146 12.89 22.33 4.92
CA LEU A 146 11.80 21.41 4.61
C LEU A 146 10.57 21.73 5.48
N TYR A 147 9.40 21.34 4.99
CA TYR A 147 8.11 21.58 5.63
C TYR A 147 7.46 20.24 5.96
N LEU A 148 6.93 20.12 7.17
CA LEU A 148 6.29 18.91 7.66
C LEU A 148 4.78 19.16 7.78
N ARG A 149 3.97 18.18 7.40
CA ARG A 149 2.53 18.16 7.69
C ARG A 149 2.25 17.05 8.68
N TYR A 150 1.80 17.41 9.88
CA TYR A 150 1.48 16.45 10.93
C TYR A 150 0.37 16.96 11.86
N LEU A 151 -0.30 16.03 12.52
CA LEU A 151 -1.27 16.31 13.59
C LEU A 151 -0.55 16.17 14.94
N SER A 152 -0.55 17.26 15.71
CA SER A 152 0.17 17.33 17.00
C SER A 152 -0.77 17.34 18.20
N LEU A 153 -0.23 16.97 19.36
CA LEU A 153 -0.88 17.24 20.64
C LEU A 153 -0.91 18.75 20.88
N ILE A 154 -2.07 19.28 21.26
CA ILE A 154 -2.17 20.63 21.83
C ILE A 154 -1.93 20.49 23.33
N HIS A 155 -0.89 21.15 23.84
CA HIS A 155 -0.65 21.27 25.28
C HIS A 155 -1.30 22.57 25.78
N ILE A 156 -2.39 22.46 26.54
CA ILE A 156 -3.00 23.60 27.23
C ILE A 156 -2.45 23.63 28.66
N SER A 157 -1.67 24.65 28.98
CA SER A 157 -1.19 24.95 30.34
C SER A 157 -2.07 25.97 31.04
#